data_AF-A0A1Y4UM24-F1
#
_entry.id   AF-A0A1Y4UM24-F1
#
_cell.length_a   1.000
_cell.length_b   1.000
_cell.length_c   1.000
_cell.angle_alpha   90.00
_cell.angle_beta   90.00
_cell.angle_gamma   90.00
#
_symmetry.space_group_name_H-M   'P 1'
#
loop_
_entity.id
_entity.type
_entity.pdbx_description
1 polymer ?
#
loop_
_entity_poly.entity_id
_entity_poly.type
_entity_poly.pdbx_seq_one_letter_code
_entity_poly.pdbx_strand_id
1 'polypeptide(L)'
;MILYFNKKYKKITFLKNDCYEKSFNRKFLISIIFMIFIIVSVFIFLYTKMIYPQKIYLEAINFLNQGKYIEAERLFDIIPEYENSSKIKEQMKYEKFFLKCFNNADEFEEHNNDIKINNVEFFYDNEGNFYCIANYVLKQSMDSNMKGYIVFDGEYNYIGKCSKINVKRLKSDDEKYISNLINEVYNTYQKTTMGVNIDRVNNLIKSGNYENIP
;
A
#
# COMPACT_ATOMS: atom_id res chain seq x y z
N MET A 1 18.75 50.98 43.57
CA MET A 1 19.93 51.65 44.15
C MET A 1 19.69 51.75 45.65
N ILE A 2 20.30 50.87 46.45
CA ILE A 2 20.09 50.83 47.91
C ILE A 2 21.37 51.37 48.55
N LEU A 3 21.28 52.51 49.22
CA LEU A 3 22.39 53.14 49.94
C LEU A 3 22.28 52.76 51.43
N TYR A 4 23.27 52.04 51.93
CA TYR A 4 23.41 51.75 53.36
C TYR A 4 24.38 52.77 53.97
N PHE A 5 23.88 53.65 54.84
CA PHE A 5 24.68 54.68 55.50
C PHE A 5 25.14 54.20 56.89
N ASN A 6 26.38 53.75 56.99
CA ASN A 6 26.98 53.38 58.28
C ASN A 6 27.67 54.61 58.91
N LYS A 7 27.10 55.12 60.01
CA LYS A 7 27.45 56.42 60.62
C LYS A 7 28.83 56.47 61.30
N LYS A 8 29.56 55.36 61.39
CA LYS A 8 30.81 55.26 62.17
C LYS A 8 32.10 55.41 61.36
N TYR A 9 32.05 55.34 60.03
CA TYR A 9 33.24 55.50 59.18
C TYR A 9 32.93 56.42 58.01
N LYS A 10 33.60 57.57 57.97
CA LYS A 10 33.53 58.55 56.89
C LYS A 10 34.34 58.06 55.68
N LYS A 11 33.95 56.93 55.09
CA LYS A 11 34.56 56.38 53.88
C LYS A 11 33.46 55.77 53.02
N ILE A 12 33.17 56.43 51.89
CA ILE A 12 32.26 55.93 50.87
C ILE A 12 32.99 54.84 50.11
N THR A 13 32.71 53.58 50.43
CA THR A 13 33.18 52.44 49.64
C THR A 13 32.22 52.26 48.49
N PHE A 14 32.62 52.66 47.28
CA PHE A 14 31.94 52.26 46.06
C PHE A 14 32.03 50.74 45.94
N LEU A 15 30.91 50.04 46.14
CA LEU A 15 30.79 48.66 45.68
C LEU A 15 30.80 48.69 44.17
N LYS A 16 32.00 48.51 43.60
CA LYS A 16 32.20 48.23 42.19
C LYS A 16 31.44 46.94 41.94
N ASN A 17 30.32 47.02 41.21
CA ASN A 17 29.70 45.83 40.65
C ASN A 17 30.74 45.26 39.69
N ASP A 18 31.48 44.24 40.14
CA ASP A 18 32.35 43.44 39.29
C ASP A 18 31.44 42.71 38.30
N CYS A 19 31.13 43.42 37.22
CA CYS A 19 30.49 42.88 36.04
C CYS A 19 31.48 41.85 35.49
N TYR A 20 31.24 40.58 35.81
CA TYR A 20 32.01 39.44 35.32
C TYR A 20 31.90 39.38 33.79
N GLU A 21 32.74 40.12 33.09
CA GLU A 21 32.94 39.97 31.65
C GLU A 21 33.79 38.72 31.42
N LYS A 22 33.16 37.55 31.60
CA LYS A 22 33.78 36.25 31.37
C LYS A 22 34.03 36.13 29.87
N SER A 23 35.24 36.46 29.41
CA SER A 23 35.64 36.35 28.01
C SER A 23 35.48 34.89 27.56
N PHE A 24 34.38 34.61 26.87
CA PHE A 24 34.06 33.27 26.42
C PHE A 24 35.11 32.88 25.38
N ASN A 25 35.83 31.78 25.61
CA ASN A 25 36.87 31.34 24.71
C ASN A 25 36.24 31.00 23.36
N ARG A 26 36.55 31.80 22.32
CA ARG A 26 35.95 31.69 20.97
C ARG A 26 36.02 30.26 20.41
N LYS A 27 37.07 29.50 20.76
CA LYS A 27 37.23 28.09 20.36
C LYS A 27 36.19 27.16 21.01
N PHE A 28 35.83 27.41 22.26
CA PHE A 28 34.80 26.66 22.97
C PHE A 28 33.40 26.95 22.40
N LEU A 29 33.13 28.21 22.04
CA LEU A 29 31.87 28.61 21.41
C LEU A 29 31.70 27.95 20.02
N ILE A 30 32.77 27.92 19.20
CA ILE A 30 32.76 27.23 17.90
C ILE A 30 32.44 25.73 18.06
N SER A 31 33.02 25.07 19.07
CA SER A 31 32.78 23.65 19.34
C SER A 31 31.30 23.36 19.65
N ILE A 32 30.66 24.20 20.46
CA ILE A 32 29.23 24.06 20.79
C ILE A 32 28.35 24.23 19.55
N ILE A 33 28.61 25.26 18.73
CA ILE A 33 27.86 25.49 17.49
C ILE A 33 27.96 24.28 16.56
N PHE A 34 29.16 23.71 16.43
CA PHE A 34 29.38 22.52 15.60
C PHE A 34 28.59 21.30 16.11
N MET A 35 28.55 21.08 17.43
CA MET A 35 27.74 20.03 18.05
C MET A 35 26.24 20.19 17.76
N ILE A 36 25.72 21.41 17.90
CA ILE A 36 24.32 21.73 17.58
C ILE A 36 24.03 21.45 16.10
N PHE A 37 24.95 21.83 15.20
CA PHE A 37 24.80 21.59 13.78
C PHE A 37 24.71 20.10 13.43
N ILE A 38 25.51 19.25 14.09
CA ILE A 38 25.43 17.78 13.92
C ILE A 38 24.06 17.27 14.37
N ILE A 39 23.59 17.67 15.56
CA ILE A 39 22.30 17.23 16.11
C ILE A 39 21.16 17.62 15.18
N VAL A 40 21.14 18.86 14.69
CA VAL A 40 20.13 19.36 13.75
C VAL A 40 20.18 18.56 12.44
N SER A 41 21.37 18.27 11.91
CA SER A 41 21.53 17.50 10.67
C SER A 41 20.98 16.08 10.81
N VAL A 42 21.26 15.41 11.94
CA VAL A 42 20.69 14.08 12.25
C VAL A 42 19.17 14.15 12.35
N PHE A 43 18.62 15.18 13.01
CA PHE A 43 17.17 15.33 13.14
C PHE A 43 16.48 15.54 11.79
N ILE A 44 17.04 16.39 10.93
CA ILE A 44 16.55 16.61 9.56
C ILE A 44 16.59 15.29 8.76
N PHE A 45 17.69 14.54 8.87
CA PHE A 45 17.83 13.24 8.21
C PHE A 45 16.75 12.24 8.67
N LEU A 46 16.56 12.09 9.98
CA LEU A 46 15.53 11.18 10.53
C LEU A 46 14.11 11.60 10.12
N TYR A 47 13.83 12.91 10.14
CA TYR A 47 12.52 13.42 9.74
C TYR A 47 12.21 13.11 8.27
N THR A 48 13.16 13.39 7.38
CA THR A 48 12.98 13.24 5.93
C THR A 48 13.01 11.78 5.46
N LYS A 49 13.78 10.92 6.12
CA LYS A 49 13.94 9.51 5.71
C LYS A 49 13.06 8.51 6.44
N MET A 50 12.51 8.86 7.62
CA MET A 50 11.69 7.93 8.40
C MET A 50 10.31 8.50 8.72
N ILE A 51 10.23 9.62 9.43
CA ILE A 51 8.96 10.10 10.01
C ILE A 51 7.97 10.54 8.92
N TYR A 52 8.42 11.40 8.02
CA TYR A 52 7.60 11.89 6.92
C TYR A 52 7.11 10.77 5.98
N PRO A 53 7.99 9.91 5.44
CA PRO A 53 7.55 8.86 4.53
C PRO A 53 6.68 7.79 5.20
N GLN A 54 6.90 7.46 6.47
CA GLN A 54 6.04 6.53 7.20
C GLN A 54 4.59 7.02 7.29
N LYS A 55 4.39 8.33 7.56
CA LYS A 55 3.05 8.91 7.62
C LYS A 55 2.34 8.80 6.26
N ILE A 56 3.03 9.15 5.18
CA ILE A 56 2.51 9.04 3.81
C ILE A 56 2.17 7.59 3.48
N TYR A 57 3.05 6.65 3.83
CA TYR A 57 2.85 5.23 3.60
C TYR A 57 1.57 4.72 4.29
N LEU A 58 1.38 5.02 5.57
CA LEU A 58 0.18 4.61 6.31
C LEU A 58 -1.10 5.21 5.72
N GLU A 59 -1.04 6.47 5.29
CA GLU A 59 -2.16 7.15 4.64
C GLU A 59 -2.49 6.53 3.28
N ALA A 60 -1.47 6.18 2.48
CA ALA A 60 -1.62 5.48 1.20
C ALA A 60 -2.27 4.11 1.37
N ILE A 61 -1.84 3.33 2.38
CA ILE A 61 -2.44 2.03 2.71
C ILE A 61 -3.91 2.19 3.13
N ASN A 62 -4.23 3.23 3.90
CA ASN A 62 -5.61 3.50 4.29
C ASN A 62 -6.50 3.82 3.07
N PHE A 63 -6.04 4.66 2.15
CA PHE A 63 -6.76 4.91 0.89
C PHE A 63 -6.93 3.64 0.06
N LEU A 64 -5.87 2.84 -0.05
CA LEU A 64 -5.88 1.59 -0.78
C LEU A 64 -6.91 0.59 -0.20
N ASN A 65 -6.98 0.46 1.12
CA ASN A 65 -7.98 -0.38 1.80
C ASN A 65 -9.43 0.13 1.63
N GLN A 66 -9.61 1.41 1.29
CA GLN A 66 -10.90 2.03 0.96
C GLN A 66 -11.23 1.93 -0.53
N GLY A 67 -10.39 1.33 -1.36
CA GLY A 67 -10.58 1.26 -2.82
C GLY A 67 -10.22 2.54 -3.57
N LYS A 68 -9.62 3.53 -2.88
CA LYS A 68 -9.20 4.82 -3.44
C LYS A 68 -7.81 4.71 -4.08
N TYR A 69 -7.74 4.00 -5.20
CA TYR A 69 -6.46 3.66 -5.85
C TYR A 69 -5.73 4.90 -6.40
N ILE A 70 -6.44 5.92 -6.91
CA ILE A 70 -5.81 7.13 -7.46
C ILE A 70 -5.09 7.89 -6.33
N GLU A 71 -5.76 8.09 -5.20
CA GLU A 71 -5.21 8.78 -4.03
C GLU A 71 -4.03 8.01 -3.43
N ALA A 72 -4.16 6.69 -3.28
CA ALA A 72 -3.07 5.84 -2.83
C ALA A 72 -1.85 5.91 -3.77
N GLU A 73 -2.07 5.87 -5.09
CA GLU A 73 -1.01 5.90 -6.09
C GLU A 73 -0.21 7.21 -6.02
N ARG A 74 -0.91 8.35 -5.90
CA ARG A 74 -0.27 9.66 -5.72
C ARG A 74 0.61 9.73 -4.47
N LEU A 75 0.19 9.11 -3.37
CA LEU A 75 0.98 9.10 -2.14
C LEU A 75 2.21 8.19 -2.26
N PHE A 76 2.08 7.01 -2.88
CA PHE A 76 3.24 6.14 -3.13
C PHE A 76 4.26 6.77 -4.07
N ASP A 77 3.84 7.64 -4.99
CA ASP A 77 4.73 8.40 -5.88
C ASP A 77 5.60 9.43 -5.15
N ILE A 78 5.19 9.88 -3.97
CA ILE A 78 6.00 10.78 -3.14
C ILE A 78 7.13 10.01 -2.45
N ILE A 79 6.95 8.70 -2.22
CA ILE A 79 7.85 7.86 -1.42
C ILE A 79 8.27 6.56 -2.13
N PRO A 80 8.76 6.61 -3.39
CA PRO A 80 8.95 5.41 -4.23
C PRO A 80 9.92 4.39 -3.63
N GLU A 81 10.92 4.85 -2.89
CA GLU A 81 11.99 4.04 -2.27
C GLU A 81 11.68 3.61 -0.82
N TYR A 82 10.57 4.07 -0.23
CA TYR A 82 10.25 3.75 1.15
C TYR A 82 9.56 2.38 1.27
N GLU A 83 10.11 1.51 2.11
CA GLU A 83 9.63 0.14 2.35
C GLU A 83 9.35 -0.62 1.03
N ASN A 84 8.11 -1.05 0.80
CA ASN A 84 7.68 -1.80 -0.36
C ASN A 84 6.76 -0.96 -1.27
N SER A 85 6.80 0.38 -1.19
CA SER A 85 5.92 1.30 -1.92
C SER A 85 5.88 1.00 -3.43
N SER A 86 7.05 0.80 -4.05
CA SER A 86 7.14 0.41 -5.47
C SER A 86 6.43 -0.92 -5.78
N LYS A 87 6.58 -1.93 -4.91
CA LYS A 87 5.94 -3.24 -5.08
C LYS A 87 4.42 -3.14 -4.90
N ILE A 88 3.96 -2.37 -3.92
CA ILE A 88 2.53 -2.13 -3.70
C ILE A 88 1.93 -1.40 -4.90
N LYS A 89 2.61 -0.38 -5.43
CA LYS A 89 2.16 0.33 -6.62
C LYS A 89 2.03 -0.59 -7.84
N GLU A 90 2.97 -1.50 -8.02
CA GLU A 90 2.88 -2.49 -9.10
C GLU A 90 1.70 -3.45 -8.89
N GLN A 91 1.55 -3.97 -7.67
CA GLN A 91 0.43 -4.82 -7.26
C GLN A 91 -0.94 -4.14 -7.43
N MET A 92 -1.04 -2.83 -7.19
CA MET A 92 -2.26 -2.04 -7.41
C MET A 92 -2.73 -2.09 -8.88
N LYS A 93 -1.82 -2.24 -9.85
CA LYS A 93 -2.20 -2.36 -11.27
C LYS A 93 -3.00 -3.64 -11.52
N TYR A 94 -2.52 -4.75 -10.97
CA TYR A 94 -3.16 -6.07 -11.07
C TYR A 94 -4.47 -6.12 -10.29
N GLU A 95 -4.54 -5.48 -9.13
CA GLU A 95 -5.77 -5.35 -8.35
C GLU A 95 -6.84 -4.53 -9.08
N LYS A 96 -6.48 -3.36 -9.60
CA LYS A 96 -7.38 -2.53 -10.42
C LYS A 96 -7.92 -3.33 -11.61
N PHE A 97 -7.03 -4.06 -12.29
CA PHE A 97 -7.41 -4.90 -13.42
C PHE A 97 -8.43 -5.95 -13.01
N PHE A 98 -8.11 -6.76 -12.00
CA PHE A 98 -9.00 -7.84 -11.57
C PHE A 98 -10.36 -7.30 -11.11
N LEU A 99 -10.38 -6.22 -10.33
CA LEU A 99 -11.62 -5.66 -9.81
C LEU A 99 -12.49 -5.05 -10.92
N LYS A 100 -11.89 -4.45 -11.95
CA LYS A 100 -12.60 -3.97 -13.13
C LYS A 100 -13.22 -5.11 -13.93
N CYS A 101 -12.46 -6.18 -14.16
CA CYS A 101 -12.98 -7.39 -14.81
C CYS A 101 -14.12 -8.02 -14.00
N PHE A 102 -13.95 -8.08 -12.67
CA PHE A 102 -14.95 -8.62 -11.76
C PHE A 102 -16.24 -7.80 -11.77
N ASN A 103 -16.14 -6.48 -11.83
CA ASN A 103 -17.28 -5.57 -11.94
C ASN A 103 -18.05 -5.71 -13.27
N ASN A 104 -17.36 -6.05 -14.36
CA ASN A 104 -17.98 -6.26 -15.66
C ASN A 104 -18.62 -7.65 -15.82
N ALA A 105 -18.49 -8.52 -14.82
CA ALA A 105 -19.06 -9.85 -14.86
C ALA A 105 -20.42 -9.85 -14.15
N ASP A 106 -21.49 -9.58 -14.91
CA ASP A 106 -22.90 -9.56 -14.45
C ASP A 106 -23.29 -10.78 -13.59
N GLU A 107 -22.62 -11.91 -13.82
CA GLU A 107 -22.85 -13.18 -13.14
C GLU A 107 -22.55 -13.17 -11.62
N PHE A 108 -21.87 -12.14 -11.11
CA PHE A 108 -21.53 -12.02 -9.68
C PHE A 108 -22.33 -10.96 -8.92
N GLU A 109 -23.09 -10.09 -9.61
CA GLU A 109 -23.85 -9.00 -8.97
C GLU A 109 -24.82 -9.51 -7.90
N GLU A 110 -25.48 -10.63 -8.14
CA GLU A 110 -26.46 -11.23 -7.20
C GLU A 110 -25.82 -11.93 -5.99
N HIS A 111 -24.48 -12.08 -5.97
CA HIS A 111 -23.77 -12.95 -5.02
C HIS A 111 -22.53 -12.31 -4.38
N ASN A 112 -22.37 -10.98 -4.47
CA ASN A 112 -21.19 -10.26 -3.98
C ASN A 112 -20.84 -10.52 -2.50
N ASN A 113 -21.83 -10.79 -1.65
CA ASN A 113 -21.60 -11.09 -0.23
C ASN A 113 -21.18 -12.54 0.06
N ASP A 114 -21.44 -13.45 -0.87
CA ASP A 114 -21.24 -14.89 -0.71
C ASP A 114 -20.01 -15.42 -1.48
N ILE A 115 -19.44 -14.60 -2.36
CA ILE A 115 -18.21 -14.92 -3.08
C ILE A 115 -16.97 -14.55 -2.26
N LYS A 116 -16.01 -15.46 -2.24
CA LYS A 116 -14.67 -15.26 -1.69
C LYS A 116 -13.64 -15.67 -2.74
N ILE A 117 -12.80 -14.73 -3.14
CA ILE A 117 -11.65 -14.98 -3.99
C ILE A 117 -10.55 -15.62 -3.13
N ASN A 118 -10.00 -16.75 -3.58
CA ASN A 118 -8.90 -17.44 -2.90
C ASN A 118 -7.55 -17.10 -3.51
N ASN A 119 -7.52 -16.95 -4.83
CA ASN A 119 -6.29 -16.71 -5.58
C ASN A 119 -6.62 -15.99 -6.89
N VAL A 120 -5.71 -15.13 -7.35
CA VAL A 120 -5.77 -14.48 -8.67
C VAL A 120 -4.38 -14.58 -9.27
N GLU A 121 -4.31 -15.11 -10.48
CA GLU A 121 -3.08 -15.36 -11.20
C GLU A 121 -3.16 -14.76 -12.59
N PHE A 122 -2.04 -14.20 -13.04
CA PHE A 122 -1.97 -13.55 -14.34
C PHE A 122 -0.94 -14.24 -15.22
N PHE A 123 -1.23 -14.27 -16.51
CA PHE A 123 -0.46 -14.99 -17.50
C PHE A 123 -0.31 -14.15 -18.77
N TYR A 124 0.83 -14.30 -19.43
CA TYR A 124 1.06 -13.76 -20.77
C TYR A 124 1.43 -14.89 -21.72
N ASP A 125 0.84 -14.89 -22.90
CA ASP A 125 1.29 -15.75 -23.98
C ASP A 125 2.52 -15.16 -24.70
N ASN A 126 3.01 -15.87 -25.73
CA ASN A 126 4.19 -15.44 -26.48
C ASN A 126 3.91 -14.24 -27.40
N GLU A 127 2.64 -13.92 -27.66
CA GLU A 127 2.20 -12.79 -28.49
C GLU A 127 1.95 -11.53 -27.63
N GLY A 128 1.99 -11.67 -26.30
CA GLY A 128 1.74 -10.60 -25.34
C GLY A 128 0.28 -10.49 -24.91
N ASN A 129 -0.59 -11.42 -25.31
CA ASN A 129 -1.97 -11.47 -24.82
C ASN A 129 -1.97 -11.84 -23.35
N PHE A 130 -2.84 -11.16 -22.60
CA PHE A 130 -2.91 -11.26 -21.14
C PHE A 130 -4.13 -12.04 -20.71
N TYR A 131 -3.98 -12.90 -19.71
CA TYR A 131 -5.08 -13.65 -19.10
C TYR A 131 -5.03 -13.53 -17.60
N CYS A 132 -6.20 -13.36 -16.99
CA CYS A 132 -6.38 -13.36 -15.54
C CYS A 132 -7.28 -14.53 -15.15
N ILE A 133 -6.77 -15.42 -14.30
CA ILE A 133 -7.51 -16.56 -13.77
C ILE A 133 -7.67 -16.37 -12.27
N ALA A 134 -8.91 -16.36 -11.79
CA ALA A 134 -9.19 -16.29 -10.37
C ALA A 134 -9.92 -17.54 -9.87
N ASN A 135 -9.46 -18.07 -8.74
CA ASN A 135 -10.13 -19.12 -8.00
C ASN A 135 -11.06 -18.49 -6.96
N TYR A 136 -12.31 -18.93 -6.94
CA TYR A 136 -13.31 -18.43 -5.99
C TYR A 136 -14.02 -19.58 -5.26
N VAL A 137 -14.58 -19.23 -4.11
CA VAL A 137 -15.55 -20.02 -3.37
C VAL A 137 -16.83 -19.22 -3.27
N LEU A 138 -17.95 -19.82 -3.66
CA LEU A 138 -19.28 -19.29 -3.42
C LEU A 138 -19.91 -20.05 -2.25
N LYS A 139 -20.31 -19.33 -1.21
CA LYS A 139 -21.01 -19.88 -0.05
C LYS A 139 -22.48 -20.13 -0.43
N GLN A 140 -22.93 -21.38 -0.38
CA GLN A 140 -24.35 -21.70 -0.53
C GLN A 140 -24.99 -21.95 0.85
N SER A 141 -26.32 -21.79 0.91
CA SER A 141 -27.10 -21.72 2.16
C SER A 141 -27.16 -22.99 3.00
N MET A 142 -26.53 -24.11 2.62
CA MET A 142 -26.62 -25.40 3.35
C MET A 142 -25.35 -26.26 3.27
N ASP A 143 -24.23 -25.82 3.84
CA ASP A 143 -23.00 -26.63 4.07
C ASP A 143 -22.19 -27.08 2.85
N SER A 144 -22.55 -26.69 1.63
CA SER A 144 -21.72 -26.91 0.45
C SER A 144 -21.15 -25.60 -0.09
N ASN A 145 -19.82 -25.51 -0.11
CA ASN A 145 -19.11 -24.42 -0.75
C ASN A 145 -18.81 -24.81 -2.19
N MET A 146 -19.34 -24.06 -3.15
CA MET A 146 -19.00 -24.27 -4.55
C MET A 146 -17.64 -23.62 -4.82
N LYS A 147 -16.67 -24.40 -5.31
CA LYS A 147 -15.40 -23.88 -5.80
C LYS A 147 -15.46 -23.74 -7.31
N GLY A 148 -14.85 -22.70 -7.83
CA GLY A 148 -14.76 -22.48 -9.27
C GLY A 148 -13.57 -21.63 -9.65
N TYR A 149 -13.45 -21.46 -10.95
CA TYR A 149 -12.47 -20.63 -11.63
C TYR A 149 -13.21 -19.69 -12.56
N ILE A 150 -12.72 -18.46 -12.66
CA ILE A 150 -13.15 -17.47 -13.64
C ILE A 150 -11.95 -17.05 -14.47
N VAL A 151 -12.21 -16.75 -15.74
CA VAL A 151 -11.19 -16.34 -16.70
C VAL A 151 -11.59 -15.01 -17.32
N PHE A 152 -10.62 -14.10 -17.37
CA PHE A 152 -10.72 -12.83 -18.05
C PHE A 152 -9.58 -12.65 -19.04
N ASP A 153 -9.84 -11.94 -20.13
CA ASP A 153 -8.83 -11.54 -21.10
C ASP A 153 -8.21 -10.17 -20.74
N GLY A 154 -7.17 -9.77 -21.48
CA GLY A 154 -6.47 -8.51 -21.31
C GLY A 154 -7.25 -7.25 -21.64
N GLU A 155 -8.44 -7.39 -22.22
CA GLU A 155 -9.34 -6.28 -22.57
C GLU A 155 -10.44 -6.08 -21.51
N TYR A 156 -10.27 -6.68 -20.33
CA TYR A 156 -11.21 -6.64 -19.21
C TYR A 156 -12.52 -7.39 -19.48
N ASN A 157 -12.56 -8.28 -20.47
CA ASN A 157 -13.75 -9.05 -20.79
C ASN A 157 -13.79 -10.34 -19.96
N TYR A 158 -15.00 -10.68 -19.52
CA TYR A 158 -15.30 -11.99 -18.98
C TYR A 158 -15.37 -13.03 -20.10
N ILE A 159 -14.49 -14.05 -20.02
CA ILE A 159 -14.49 -15.15 -20.99
C ILE A 159 -15.44 -16.26 -20.54
N GLY A 160 -15.44 -16.58 -19.23
CA GLY A 160 -16.28 -17.63 -18.69
C GLY A 160 -15.81 -18.16 -17.34
N LYS A 161 -16.58 -19.10 -16.80
CA LYS A 161 -16.30 -19.79 -15.53
C LYS A 161 -16.34 -21.30 -15.66
N CYS A 162 -15.68 -21.96 -14.73
CA CYS A 162 -15.64 -23.42 -14.67
C CYS A 162 -15.57 -23.90 -13.22
N SER A 163 -16.31 -24.95 -12.87
CA SER A 163 -16.25 -25.54 -11.52
C SER A 163 -15.00 -26.38 -11.29
N LYS A 164 -14.40 -26.95 -12.36
CA LYS A 164 -13.27 -27.89 -12.27
C LYS A 164 -12.33 -27.81 -13.47
N ILE A 165 -11.03 -27.80 -13.21
CA ILE A 165 -10.00 -27.89 -14.26
C ILE A 165 -9.97 -29.27 -14.97
N ASN A 166 -10.57 -30.32 -14.38
CA ASN A 166 -10.62 -31.64 -15.00
C ASN A 166 -11.86 -31.83 -15.90
N VAL A 167 -11.64 -31.61 -17.19
CA VAL A 167 -12.59 -31.70 -18.31
C VAL A 167 -13.42 -32.99 -18.30
N LYS A 168 -12.84 -34.13 -17.90
CA LYS A 168 -13.54 -35.45 -17.89
C LYS A 168 -14.70 -35.49 -16.89
N ARG A 169 -14.78 -34.54 -15.98
CA ARG A 169 -15.79 -34.46 -14.91
C ARG A 169 -16.84 -33.38 -15.16
N LEU A 170 -16.83 -32.77 -16.35
CA LEU A 170 -17.72 -31.67 -16.72
C LEU A 170 -18.80 -32.13 -17.69
N LYS A 171 -20.02 -31.62 -17.50
CA LYS A 171 -21.20 -31.99 -18.29
C LYS A 171 -21.49 -30.98 -19.41
N SER A 172 -21.26 -29.69 -19.17
CA SER A 172 -21.49 -28.61 -20.14
C SER A 172 -20.31 -28.47 -21.10
N ASP A 173 -20.58 -28.26 -22.38
CA ASP A 173 -19.54 -28.06 -23.40
C ASP A 173 -18.86 -26.70 -23.25
N ASP A 174 -19.57 -25.66 -22.83
CA ASP A 174 -18.98 -24.35 -22.50
C ASP A 174 -18.02 -24.47 -21.31
N GLU A 175 -18.43 -25.22 -20.28
CA GLU A 175 -17.59 -25.44 -19.11
C GLU A 175 -16.33 -26.25 -19.46
N LYS A 176 -16.43 -27.20 -20.40
CA LYS A 176 -15.29 -27.93 -20.95
C LYS A 176 -14.36 -27.02 -21.75
N TYR A 177 -14.90 -26.10 -22.55
CA TYR A 177 -14.12 -25.11 -23.29
C TYR A 177 -13.30 -24.24 -22.32
N ILE A 178 -13.94 -23.66 -21.30
CA ILE A 178 -13.24 -22.85 -20.29
C ILE A 178 -12.21 -23.68 -19.52
N SER A 179 -12.54 -24.93 -19.17
CA SER A 179 -11.60 -25.85 -18.52
C SER A 179 -10.36 -26.15 -19.38
N ASN A 180 -10.55 -26.36 -20.68
CA ASN A 180 -9.46 -26.56 -21.63
C ASN A 180 -8.59 -25.30 -21.76
N LEU A 181 -9.21 -24.12 -21.89
CA LEU A 181 -8.51 -22.84 -21.95
C LEU A 181 -7.65 -22.62 -20.71
N ILE A 182 -8.21 -22.83 -19.51
CA ILE A 182 -7.47 -22.73 -18.26
C ILE A 182 -6.26 -23.68 -18.26
N ASN A 183 -6.45 -24.94 -18.68
CA ASN A 183 -5.35 -25.90 -18.78
C ASN A 183 -4.27 -25.45 -19.78
N GLU A 184 -4.67 -24.92 -20.93
CA GLU A 184 -3.75 -24.40 -21.93
C GLU A 184 -2.91 -23.24 -21.37
N VAL A 185 -3.57 -22.25 -20.74
CA VAL A 185 -2.92 -21.10 -20.10
C VAL A 185 -1.92 -21.57 -19.04
N TYR A 186 -2.31 -22.48 -18.15
CA TYR A 186 -1.42 -22.99 -17.09
C TYR A 186 -0.20 -23.75 -17.62
N ASN A 187 -0.35 -24.47 -18.73
CA ASN A 187 0.72 -25.33 -19.26
C ASN A 187 1.62 -24.61 -20.27
N THR A 188 1.11 -23.56 -20.92
CA THR A 188 1.78 -22.94 -22.07
C THR A 188 2.24 -21.52 -21.77
N TYR A 189 1.51 -20.76 -20.96
CA TYR A 189 1.74 -19.32 -20.82
C TYR A 189 2.65 -19.00 -19.63
N GLN A 190 3.30 -17.85 -19.71
CA GLN A 190 4.22 -17.39 -18.67
C GLN A 190 3.42 -16.74 -17.54
N LYS A 191 3.51 -17.32 -16.34
CA LYS A 191 2.87 -16.79 -15.14
C LYS A 191 3.63 -15.56 -14.62
N THR A 192 2.90 -14.51 -14.23
CA THR A 192 3.49 -13.37 -13.53
C THR A 192 3.90 -13.72 -12.11
N THR A 193 4.97 -13.10 -11.63
CA THR A 193 5.36 -13.17 -10.20
C THR A 193 4.57 -12.19 -9.33
N MET A 194 3.94 -11.18 -9.97
CA MET A 194 3.04 -10.25 -9.32
C MET A 194 1.64 -10.84 -9.19
N GLY A 195 1.03 -10.62 -8.03
CA GLY A 195 -0.33 -11.04 -7.71
C GLY A 195 -1.09 -9.92 -7.01
N VAL A 196 -2.29 -10.24 -6.53
CA VAL A 196 -3.16 -9.30 -5.82
C VAL A 196 -3.14 -9.53 -4.31
N ASN A 197 -3.52 -8.52 -3.53
CA ASN A 197 -3.81 -8.67 -2.11
C ASN A 197 -5.22 -9.25 -1.98
N ILE A 198 -5.29 -10.57 -1.82
CA ILE A 198 -6.56 -11.30 -1.75
C ILE A 198 -7.46 -10.80 -0.61
N ASP A 199 -6.90 -10.43 0.54
CA ASP A 199 -7.69 -9.92 1.66
C ASP A 199 -8.33 -8.58 1.33
N ARG A 200 -7.57 -7.65 0.74
CA ARG A 200 -8.09 -6.37 0.29
C ARG A 200 -9.12 -6.53 -0.82
N VAL A 201 -8.84 -7.34 -1.83
CA VAL A 201 -9.79 -7.63 -2.92
C VAL A 201 -11.11 -8.15 -2.36
N ASN A 202 -11.07 -9.13 -1.46
CA ASN A 202 -12.29 -9.65 -0.82
C ASN A 202 -13.02 -8.59 0.02
N ASN A 203 -12.30 -7.73 0.74
CA ASN A 203 -12.90 -6.66 1.51
C ASN A 203 -13.58 -5.61 0.60
N LEU A 204 -12.98 -5.30 -0.54
CA LEU A 204 -13.56 -4.39 -1.52
C LEU A 204 -14.82 -4.99 -2.16
N ILE A 205 -14.76 -6.26 -2.60
CA ILE A 205 -15.92 -6.97 -3.17
C ILE A 205 -17.10 -6.96 -2.18
N LYS A 206 -16.85 -7.35 -0.93
CA LYS A 206 -17.89 -7.39 0.12
C LYS A 206 -18.47 -6.01 0.48
N SER A 207 -17.67 -4.95 0.34
CA SER A 207 -18.12 -3.60 0.67
C SER A 207 -18.75 -2.86 -0.50
N GLY A 208 -18.72 -3.41 -1.72
CA GLY A 208 -19.14 -2.72 -2.94
C GLY A 208 -18.22 -1.59 -3.39
N ASN A 209 -17.12 -1.33 -2.66
CA ASN A 209 -16.21 -0.20 -2.92
C ASN A 209 -15.31 -0.39 -4.16
N TYR A 210 -15.59 -1.37 -5.01
CA TYR A 210 -14.84 -1.65 -6.24
C TYR A 210 -15.56 -1.14 -7.51
N GLU A 211 -16.84 -0.80 -7.42
CA GLU A 211 -17.68 -0.35 -8.55
C GLU A 211 -17.19 0.99 -9.16
N ASN A 212 -16.43 1.78 -8.41
CA ASN A 212 -15.92 3.09 -8.82
C ASN A 212 -14.43 3.07 -9.20
N ILE A 213 -13.87 1.88 -9.46
CA ILE A 213 -12.46 1.77 -9.88
C ILE A 213 -12.35 2.21 -11.36
N PRO A 214 -11.58 3.26 -11.67
CA PRO A 214 -11.43 3.78 -13.02
C PRO A 214 -10.67 2.83 -13.96
#